data_AF-A0A8T4YL76-F1
#
_entry.id   AF-A0A8T4YL76-F1
#
_cell.length_a   1.000
_cell.length_b   1.000
_cell.length_c   1.000
_cell.angle_alpha   90.00
_cell.angle_beta   90.00
_cell.angle_gamma   90.00
#
_symmetry.space_group_name_H-M   'P 1'
#
loop_
_entity.id
_entity.type
_entity.pdbx_description
1 polymer ?
#
loop_
_entity_poly.entity_id
_entity_poly.type
_entity_poly.pdbx_seq_one_letter_code
_entity_poly.pdbx_strand_id
1 'polypeptide(L)'
;MHSILYVVDLPIERSMIKQELSNEEYKRACEIEEQVFKSFEVLLVFKENIRRKIQEKYVFDDSKFVLFEILDYGAEISPGRVSQPYNL
;
A
#
# COMPACT_ATOMS: atom_id res chain seq x y z
N MET A 1 6.16 -14.80 -15.75
CA MET A 1 4.85 -14.68 -15.07
C MET A 1 5.11 -13.81 -13.85
N HIS A 2 4.63 -12.58 -13.84
CA HIS A 2 4.91 -11.62 -12.77
C HIS A 2 4.00 -11.92 -11.56
N SER A 3 4.58 -12.04 -10.38
CA SER A 3 3.83 -12.09 -9.12
C SER A 3 3.82 -10.71 -8.50
N ILE A 4 2.63 -10.18 -8.22
CA ILE A 4 2.42 -8.84 -7.66
C ILE A 4 2.02 -8.97 -6.19
N LEU A 5 2.71 -8.26 -5.30
CA LEU A 5 2.31 -8.14 -3.90
C LEU A 5 1.62 -6.80 -3.66
N TYR A 6 0.42 -6.84 -3.08
CA TYR A 6 -0.30 -5.66 -2.64
C TYR A 6 0.11 -5.30 -1.21
N VAL A 7 0.63 -4.09 -0.99
CA VAL A 7 0.97 -3.59 0.36
C VAL A 7 -0.11 -2.63 0.85
N VAL A 8 -0.93 -3.08 1.81
CA VAL A 8 -1.88 -2.24 2.57
C VAL A 8 -1.08 -1.25 3.45
N ASP A 9 -1.71 -0.14 3.84
CA ASP A 9 -1.21 1.13 4.42
C ASP A 9 0.00 1.15 5.38
N LEU A 10 0.64 0.04 5.78
CA LEU A 10 1.81 0.05 6.66
C LEU A 10 2.86 -1.02 6.28
N PRO A 11 4.02 -0.64 5.69
CA PRO A 11 5.23 -1.44 5.82
C PRO A 11 5.61 -1.37 7.30
N ILE A 12 5.51 -2.49 8.00
CA ILE A 12 5.41 -2.62 9.46
C ILE A 12 5.70 -1.29 10.19
N GLU A 13 4.69 -0.41 10.27
CA GLU A 13 4.81 0.85 11.00
C GLU A 13 4.73 0.52 12.48
N ARG A 14 5.90 0.17 12.97
CA ARG A 14 6.10 -0.48 14.24
C ARG A 14 6.19 0.50 15.39
N SER A 15 5.81 1.76 15.24
CA SER A 15 5.72 2.64 16.43
C SER A 15 4.73 2.07 17.45
N MET A 16 3.65 1.43 16.99
CA MET A 16 2.70 0.71 17.86
C MET A 16 3.18 -0.71 18.21
N ILE A 17 3.67 -1.49 17.25
CA ILE A 17 4.06 -2.90 17.47
C ILE A 17 5.40 -3.05 18.23
N LYS A 18 6.33 -2.09 18.14
CA LYS A 18 7.64 -2.14 18.83
C LYS A 18 7.51 -1.95 20.35
N GLN A 19 6.35 -1.51 20.85
CA GLN A 19 6.07 -1.50 22.28
C GLN A 19 5.76 -2.90 22.84
N GLU A 20 5.34 -3.84 21.98
CA GLU A 20 4.92 -5.19 22.39
C GLU A 20 5.91 -6.29 21.97
N LEU A 21 6.76 -6.03 20.98
CA LEU A 21 7.77 -7.00 20.53
C LEU A 21 9.15 -6.74 21.13
N SER A 22 9.84 -7.83 21.50
CA SER A 22 11.27 -7.78 21.79
C SER A 22 12.07 -7.35 20.56
N ASN A 23 13.31 -6.87 20.78
CA ASN A 23 14.21 -6.50 19.69
C ASN A 23 14.51 -7.67 18.74
N GLU A 24 14.54 -8.91 19.24
CA GLU A 24 14.79 -10.10 18.43
C GLU A 24 13.59 -10.42 17.52
N GLU A 25 12.38 -10.38 18.06
CA GLU A 25 11.14 -10.59 17.29
C GLU A 25 10.97 -9.50 16.23
N TYR A 26 11.29 -8.25 16.59
CA TYR A 26 11.36 -7.14 15.65
C TYR A 26 12.29 -7.48 14.49
N LYS A 27 13.53 -7.86 14.79
CA LYS A 27 14.52 -8.17 13.76
C LYS A 27 14.03 -9.29 12.84
N ARG A 28 13.53 -10.38 13.42
CA ARG A 28 13.03 -11.54 12.67
C ARG A 28 11.88 -11.20 11.75
N ALA A 29 10.91 -10.40 12.22
CA ALA A 29 9.80 -10.02 11.36
C ALA A 29 10.21 -8.99 10.29
N CYS A 30 11.27 -8.20 10.49
CA CYS A 30 11.86 -7.39 9.40
C CYS A 30 12.53 -8.27 8.34
N GLU A 31 13.22 -9.34 8.75
CA GLU A 31 13.85 -10.30 7.84
C GLU A 31 12.80 -11.05 7.00
N ILE A 32 11.69 -11.46 7.62
CA ILE A 32 10.56 -12.08 6.92
C ILE A 32 9.94 -11.09 5.93
N GLU A 33 9.68 -9.85 6.35
CA GLU A 33 9.16 -8.79 5.47
C GLU A 33 10.06 -8.59 4.25
N GLU A 34 11.38 -8.52 4.45
CA GLU A 34 12.35 -8.38 3.37
C GLU A 34 12.33 -9.59 2.41
N GLN A 35 12.29 -10.82 2.94
CA GLN A 35 12.24 -12.03 2.13
C GLN A 35 10.95 -12.09 1.31
N VAL A 36 9.82 -11.71 1.90
CA VAL A 36 8.54 -11.59 1.20
C VAL A 36 8.71 -10.58 0.06
N PHE A 37 9.16 -9.35 0.31
CA PHE A 37 9.31 -8.34 -0.74
C PHE A 37 10.29 -8.74 -1.85
N LYS A 38 11.38 -9.43 -1.51
CA LYS A 38 12.33 -9.97 -2.50
C LYS A 38 11.71 -11.05 -3.38
N SER A 39 10.79 -11.86 -2.85
CA SER A 39 10.17 -12.97 -3.57
C SER A 39 9.20 -12.53 -4.69
N PHE A 40 8.68 -11.30 -4.62
CA PHE A 40 7.83 -10.74 -5.66
C PHE A 40 8.64 -9.94 -6.66
N GLU A 41 8.30 -9.99 -7.94
CA GLU A 41 9.00 -9.20 -8.96
C GLU A 41 8.60 -7.73 -8.88
N VAL A 42 7.33 -7.48 -8.56
CA VAL A 42 6.73 -6.13 -8.47
C VAL A 42 5.90 -6.00 -7.20
N LEU A 43 6.00 -4.84 -6.55
CA LEU A 43 5.25 -4.43 -5.37
C LEU A 43 4.25 -3.34 -5.76
N LEU A 44 2.97 -3.61 -5.54
CA LEU A 44 1.88 -2.65 -5.72
C LEU A 44 1.67 -1.88 -4.41
N VAL A 45 1.82 -0.56 -4.45
CA VAL A 45 1.73 0.34 -3.29
C VAL A 45 0.69 1.44 -3.53
N PHE A 46 -0.02 1.87 -2.48
CA PHE A 46 -1.14 2.82 -2.60
C PHE A 46 -0.75 4.28 -2.46
N LYS A 47 0.34 4.52 -1.74
CA LYS A 47 0.79 5.85 -1.36
C LYS A 47 2.29 5.93 -1.56
N GLU A 48 2.74 7.07 -2.05
CA GLU A 48 4.16 7.35 -2.28
C GLU A 48 5.01 7.26 -1.00
N ASN A 49 4.42 7.58 0.16
CA ASN A 49 5.10 7.44 1.45
C ASN A 49 5.45 5.98 1.79
N ILE A 50 4.63 5.01 1.40
CA ILE A 50 4.87 3.57 1.62
C ILE A 50 6.02 3.12 0.73
N ARG A 51 6.01 3.52 -0.55
CA ARG A 51 7.11 3.27 -1.49
C ARG A 51 8.44 3.72 -0.88
N ARG A 52 8.51 5.00 -0.47
CA ARG A 52 9.70 5.58 0.15
C ARG A 52 10.16 4.82 1.39
N LYS A 53 9.25 4.46 2.30
CA LYS A 53 9.62 3.72 3.53
C LYS A 53 10.23 2.36 3.22
N ILE A 54 9.68 1.63 2.25
CA ILE A 54 10.21 0.33 1.83
C ILE A 54 11.58 0.53 1.16
N GLN A 55 11.72 1.53 0.29
CA GLN A 55 13.00 1.84 -0.38
C GLN A 55 14.09 2.26 0.61
N GLU A 56 13.79 3.17 1.53
CA GLU A 56 14.71 3.64 2.57
C GLU A 56 15.17 2.48 3.47
N LYS A 57 14.27 1.52 3.75
CA LYS A 57 14.54 0.39 4.66
C LYS A 57 15.25 -0.79 3.98
N TYR A 58 14.90 -1.11 2.74
CA TYR A 58 15.31 -2.35 2.06
C TYR A 58 16.12 -2.13 0.78
N VAL A 59 16.30 -0.87 0.35
CA VAL A 59 17.16 -0.48 -0.77
C VAL A 59 16.73 -1.11 -2.10
N PHE A 60 15.42 -1.19 -2.35
CA PHE A 60 14.88 -1.61 -3.65
C PHE A 60 14.87 -0.45 -4.65
N ASP A 61 15.10 -0.78 -5.92
CA ASP A 61 15.02 0.15 -7.05
C ASP A 61 13.55 0.54 -7.39
N ASP A 62 13.38 1.63 -8.13
CA ASP A 62 12.05 2.12 -8.53
C ASP A 62 11.28 1.12 -9.40
N SER A 63 11.97 0.27 -10.16
CA SER A 63 11.31 -0.72 -11.03
C SER A 63 10.59 -1.82 -10.24
N LYS A 64 10.95 -1.97 -8.96
CA LYS A 64 10.26 -2.85 -8.02
C LYS A 64 8.84 -2.39 -7.71
N PHE A 65 8.47 -1.13 -7.96
CA PHE A 65 7.21 -0.56 -7.47
C PHE A 65 6.25 -0.16 -8.59
N VAL A 66 4.98 -0.43 -8.35
CA VAL A 66 3.86 0.16 -9.09
C VAL A 66 3.04 0.95 -8.08
N LEU A 67 2.95 2.26 -8.27
CA LEU A 67 2.09 3.13 -7.47
C LEU A 67 0.67 3.07 -8.04
N PHE A 68 -0.27 2.63 -7.23
CA PHE A 68 -1.69 2.66 -7.53
C PHE A 68 -2.35 3.69 -6.61
N GLU A 69 -2.37 4.94 -7.06
CA GLU A 69 -3.21 5.94 -6.41
C GLU A 69 -4.66 5.47 -6.53
N ILE A 70 -5.29 5.07 -5.42
CA ILE A 70 -6.74 4.97 -5.40
C ILE A 70 -7.22 6.38 -5.70
N LEU A 71 -7.80 6.55 -6.89
CA LEU A 71 -8.66 7.67 -7.17
C LEU A 71 -9.78 7.58 -6.15
N ASP A 72 -9.65 8.38 -5.09
CA ASP A 72 -10.68 8.61 -4.09
C ASP A 72 -11.79 9.42 -4.76
N TYR A 73 -12.38 8.85 -5.82
CA TYR A 73 -13.73 9.18 -6.21
C TYR A 73 -14.61 8.57 -5.11
N GLY A 74 -14.61 9.22 -3.95
CA GLY A 74 -15.87 9.56 -3.32
C GLY A 74 -16.70 10.29 -4.37
N ALA A 75 -17.25 9.54 -5.32
CA ALA A 75 -18.36 9.99 -6.09
C ALA A 75 -19.44 10.20 -5.05
N GLU A 76 -19.55 11.43 -4.56
CA GLU A 76 -20.85 11.95 -4.22
C GLU A 76 -21.67 11.77 -5.50
N ILE A 77 -22.34 10.62 -5.61
CA ILE A 77 -23.55 10.54 -6.39
C ILE A 77 -24.47 11.52 -5.67
N SER A 78 -24.35 12.80 -5.99
CA SER A 78 -25.46 13.73 -5.85
C SER A 78 -26.58 13.00 -6.57
N PRO A 79 -27.65 12.56 -5.87
CA PRO A 79 -28.80 12.03 -6.56
C PRO A 79 -29.26 13.20 -7.40
N GLY A 80 -28.93 13.16 -8.70
CA GLY A 80 -29.36 14.18 -9.62
C GLY A 80 -30.84 14.34 -9.38
N ARG A 81 -31.31 15.58 -9.20
CA ARG A 81 -32.72 15.83 -9.42
C ARG A 81 -32.99 15.31 -10.81
N VAL A 82 -33.62 14.14 -10.89
CA VAL A 82 -34.24 13.67 -12.11
C VAL A 82 -35.25 14.75 -12.42
N SER A 83 -34.86 15.70 -13.27
CA SER A 83 -35.79 16.57 -13.95
C SER A 83 -36.59 15.61 -14.81
N GLN A 84 -37.75 15.21 -14.31
CA GLN A 84 -38.70 14.45 -15.09
C GLN A 84 -38.96 15.22 -16.39
N PRO A 85 -38.71 14.64 -17.56
CA PRO A 85 -39.13 15.26 -18.80
C PRO A 85 -40.57 14.83 -19.04
N TYR A 86 -41.52 15.52 -18.43
CA TYR A 86 -42.90 15.45 -18.89
C TYR A 86 -43.48 16.87 -18.96
N ASN A 87 -43.33 17.44 -20.16
CA ASN A 87 -44.36 18.27 -20.72
C ASN A 87 -45.63 17.42 -20.83
N LEU A 88 -46.71 17.85 -20.19
CA LEU A 88 -48.09 17.93 -20.71
C LEU A 88 -48.92 18.78 -19.74
#